data_AF-A0A2N9J5Y9-F1
#
_entry.id   AF-A0A2N9J5Y9-F1
#
_cell.length_a   1.000
_cell.length_b   1.000
_cell.length_c   1.000
_cell.angle_alpha   90.00
_cell.angle_beta   90.00
_cell.angle_gamma   90.00
#
_symmetry.space_group_name_H-M   'P 1'
#
loop_
_entity.id
_entity.type
_entity.pdbx_description
1 polymer ?
#
loop_
_entity_poly.entity_id
_entity_poly.type
_entity_poly.pdbx_seq_one_letter_code
_entity_poly.pdbx_strand_id
1 'polypeptide(L)'
;MFEAQRLMDLQENPNFGDPKSWLSDHNSSPTHPRTQSSSLAPTPSANLDRDLFKDLVEIVPLVQSLIDRKASSSFTRRGSMIYTKTPSRESLFKKINEPKGRNAAQSIPTKKRRDPGDKDQSKNASNNADADSFSSFSSRAELLMLKEQVDDLQRKLSEKDELLKSAEISKNQMNAVHVKLDELQHQAAEKDSLIKSTQLKLSDAKIKLADKQAALEKIQWEAMTSNREVEKLQEELDSARGEISSFMLVFESLTKSDSTAYADDYDITPNYLDSLSCIDDLDEMEIQRMEGARKAYIAAVAAAKEKQDEDSITAAASARLHLQSLVLKANVKSGIS
;
A
#
# COMPACT_ATOMS: atom_id res chain seq x y z
N MET A 1 -20.06 12.99 -37.25
CA MET A 1 -21.47 13.40 -37.37
C MET A 1 -22.16 13.07 -36.06
N PHE A 2 -22.85 14.06 -35.50
CA PHE A 2 -23.53 14.06 -34.21
C PHE A 2 -24.72 13.09 -34.19
N GLU A 3 -25.07 12.53 -33.02
CA GLU A 3 -26.34 12.86 -32.39
C GLU A 3 -26.37 12.50 -30.90
N ALA A 4 -26.83 13.47 -30.11
CA ALA A 4 -27.24 13.35 -28.72
C ALA A 4 -28.76 13.58 -28.67
N GLN A 5 -29.48 12.77 -27.90
CA GLN A 5 -30.88 13.00 -27.54
C GLN A 5 -30.98 12.83 -26.03
N ARG A 6 -30.98 13.94 -25.27
CA ARG A 6 -32.16 14.61 -24.68
C ARG A 6 -33.01 13.66 -23.82
N LEU A 7 -32.95 13.77 -22.50
CA LEU A 7 -33.61 14.79 -21.65
C LEU A 7 -35.14 14.58 -21.64
N MET A 8 -35.60 13.89 -20.60
CA MET A 8 -36.94 14.01 -20.05
C MET A 8 -36.79 14.54 -18.62
N ASP A 9 -37.04 15.84 -18.49
CA ASP A 9 -37.44 16.49 -17.26
C ASP A 9 -38.69 15.79 -16.71
N LEU A 10 -38.67 15.45 -15.42
CA LEU A 10 -39.88 15.54 -14.61
C LEU A 10 -39.56 16.37 -13.37
N GLN A 11 -40.12 17.56 -13.41
CA GLN A 11 -40.02 18.69 -12.52
C GLN A 11 -40.72 18.45 -11.16
N GLU A 12 -40.09 19.01 -10.11
CA GLU A 12 -40.65 19.53 -8.85
C GLU A 12 -41.45 18.64 -7.88
N ASN A 13 -40.85 18.46 -6.69
CA ASN A 13 -41.57 18.74 -5.45
C ASN A 13 -40.63 19.43 -4.44
N PRO A 14 -40.85 20.70 -4.06
CA PRO A 14 -39.95 21.48 -3.21
C PRO A 14 -40.48 21.55 -1.78
N ASN A 15 -40.18 20.57 -0.91
CA ASN A 15 -40.28 20.80 0.53
C ASN A 15 -39.58 19.74 1.38
N PHE A 16 -38.28 19.87 1.61
CA PHE A 16 -37.65 19.45 2.87
C PHE A 16 -36.26 20.09 2.97
N GLY A 17 -36.21 21.27 3.58
CA GLY A 17 -34.95 21.96 3.87
C GLY A 17 -34.22 21.27 5.03
N ASP A 18 -33.02 20.76 4.76
CA ASP A 18 -32.04 20.42 5.80
C ASP A 18 -31.01 21.56 5.88
N PRO A 19 -30.88 22.29 7.00
CA PRO A 19 -30.07 23.50 7.10
C PRO A 19 -28.57 23.22 7.35
N LYS A 20 -28.02 22.05 6.98
CA LYS A 20 -26.60 21.73 7.17
C LYS A 20 -25.97 20.98 5.99
N SER A 21 -25.99 21.58 4.81
CA SER A 21 -25.18 21.11 3.68
C SER A 21 -23.97 22.02 3.47
N TRP A 22 -22.80 21.57 3.93
CA TRP A 22 -21.52 22.30 3.87
C TRP A 22 -20.83 22.27 2.50
N LEU A 23 -21.52 21.83 1.44
CA LEU A 23 -20.88 21.50 0.16
C LEU A 23 -21.39 22.30 -1.04
N SER A 24 -22.05 23.43 -0.82
CA SER A 24 -22.44 24.32 -1.91
C SER A 24 -22.03 25.74 -1.57
N ASP A 25 -20.85 26.16 -2.01
CA ASP A 25 -20.76 27.36 -2.84
C ASP A 25 -19.44 27.51 -3.59
N HIS A 26 -19.62 28.06 -4.78
CA HIS A 26 -18.75 28.09 -5.93
C HIS A 26 -17.61 29.12 -5.84
N ASN A 27 -16.52 28.76 -6.53
CA ASN A 27 -15.79 29.60 -7.48
C ASN A 27 -16.14 31.10 -7.49
N SER A 28 -15.19 31.92 -7.07
CA SER A 28 -14.95 33.22 -7.69
C SER A 28 -13.45 33.54 -7.66
N SER A 29 -12.83 33.52 -8.83
CA SER A 29 -11.54 34.18 -9.06
C SER A 29 -11.74 35.70 -8.98
N PRO A 30 -10.69 36.44 -8.58
CA PRO A 30 -10.30 37.59 -9.39
C PRO A 30 -8.78 37.66 -9.61
N THR A 31 -8.45 37.98 -10.87
CA THR A 31 -7.12 38.25 -11.42
C THR A 31 -6.40 39.43 -10.73
N HIS A 32 -5.07 39.32 -10.61
CA HIS A 32 -4.06 40.24 -10.06
C HIS A 32 -4.17 41.74 -10.46
N PRO A 33 -3.59 42.69 -9.67
CA PRO A 33 -2.20 43.09 -9.92
C PRO A 33 -1.31 43.36 -8.67
N ARG A 34 -0.03 43.04 -8.87
CA ARG A 34 1.22 43.51 -8.23
C ARG A 34 1.19 44.93 -7.63
N THR A 35 1.87 45.16 -6.49
CA THR A 35 3.00 46.14 -6.26
C THR A 35 3.28 46.42 -4.76
N GLN A 36 4.49 46.01 -4.31
CA GLN A 36 5.45 46.59 -3.33
C GLN A 36 5.07 47.12 -1.91
N SER A 37 5.89 46.65 -0.95
CA SER A 37 6.55 47.38 0.17
C SER A 37 5.84 47.74 1.49
N SER A 38 6.36 47.12 2.56
CA SER A 38 6.65 47.64 3.91
C SER A 38 5.56 48.32 4.78
N SER A 39 5.28 47.70 5.94
CA SER A 39 5.47 48.24 7.31
C SER A 39 4.37 47.85 8.32
N LEU A 40 4.84 47.23 9.41
CA LEU A 40 4.39 47.32 10.82
C LEU A 40 2.93 47.72 11.15
N ALA A 41 2.13 46.73 11.56
CA ALA A 41 1.19 46.80 12.69
C ALA A 41 0.71 45.37 13.08
N PRO A 42 0.67 44.98 14.37
CA PRO A 42 0.03 43.75 14.79
C PRO A 42 -1.47 44.02 15.02
N THR A 43 -2.31 43.63 14.07
CA THR A 43 -3.75 43.49 14.31
C THR A 43 -4.01 42.06 14.81
N PRO A 44 -4.64 41.86 15.98
CA PRO A 44 -5.06 40.53 16.37
C PRO A 44 -6.36 40.24 15.61
N SER A 45 -6.26 39.68 14.41
CA SER A 45 -7.41 39.06 13.74
C SER A 45 -7.73 37.74 14.46
N ALA A 46 -8.36 37.88 15.63
CA ALA A 46 -8.97 36.80 16.40
C ALA A 46 -10.22 36.28 15.67
N ASN A 47 -10.01 35.62 14.53
CA ASN A 47 -11.01 34.73 13.93
C ASN A 47 -10.60 33.29 14.19
N LEU A 48 -10.33 32.97 15.47
CA LEU A 48 -10.35 31.58 15.90
C LEU A 48 -11.83 31.18 15.92
N ASP A 49 -12.18 30.19 15.11
CA ASP A 49 -13.50 29.59 15.13
C ASP A 49 -13.83 29.24 16.58
N ARG A 50 -14.89 29.86 17.10
CA ARG A 50 -15.28 29.76 18.51
C ARG A 50 -15.67 28.33 18.86
N ASP A 51 -16.12 27.57 17.87
CA ASP A 51 -16.43 26.15 18.01
C ASP A 51 -15.15 25.32 18.07
N LEU A 52 -14.14 25.62 17.24
CA LEU A 52 -12.81 25.00 17.34
C LEU A 52 -12.13 25.29 18.69
N PHE A 53 -12.23 26.52 19.20
CA PHE A 53 -11.71 26.86 20.53
C PHE A 53 -12.42 26.08 21.63
N LYS A 54 -13.74 25.95 21.53
CA LYS A 54 -14.54 25.18 22.48
C LYS A 54 -14.16 23.69 22.46
N ASP A 55 -14.00 23.11 21.27
CA ASP A 55 -13.56 21.72 21.10
C ASP A 55 -12.15 21.52 21.69
N LEU A 56 -11.23 22.46 21.45
CA LEU A 56 -9.88 22.40 22.02
C LEU A 56 -9.89 22.47 23.55
N VAL A 57 -10.76 23.29 24.14
CA VAL A 57 -10.90 23.40 25.59
C VAL A 57 -11.55 22.15 26.19
N GLU A 58 -12.50 21.53 25.48
CA GLU A 58 -13.20 20.32 25.92
C GLU A 58 -12.31 19.07 25.90
N ILE A 59 -11.34 18.97 24.99
CA ILE A 59 -10.42 17.84 24.95
C ILE A 59 -9.33 17.88 26.03
N VAL A 60 -9.00 19.03 26.62
CA VAL A 60 -7.89 19.18 27.58
C VAL A 60 -8.09 18.29 28.84
N PRO A 61 -9.26 18.28 29.51
CA PRO A 61 -9.51 17.38 30.64
C PRO A 61 -9.45 15.89 30.26
N LEU A 62 -9.83 15.53 29.03
CA LEU A 62 -9.80 14.15 28.52
C LEU A 62 -8.37 13.68 28.29
N VAL A 63 -7.54 14.54 27.68
CA VAL A 63 -6.12 14.29 27.47
C VAL A 63 -5.40 14.19 28.82
N GLN A 64 -5.71 15.07 29.77
CA GLN A 64 -5.17 15.02 31.13
C GLN A 64 -5.54 13.69 31.82
N SER A 65 -6.80 13.27 31.73
CA SER A 65 -7.26 11.99 32.28
C SER A 65 -6.56 10.78 31.64
N LEU A 66 -6.21 10.86 30.35
CA LEU A 66 -5.46 9.81 29.66
C LEU A 66 -3.99 9.75 30.13
N ILE A 67 -3.37 10.90 30.33
CA ILE A 67 -2.00 11.02 30.84
C ILE A 67 -1.93 10.50 32.29
N ASP A 68 -2.91 10.86 33.13
CA ASP A 68 -2.96 10.43 34.54
C ASP A 68 -3.22 8.91 34.66
N ARG A 69 -3.97 8.31 33.72
CA ARG A 69 -4.16 6.85 33.63
C ARG A 69 -2.91 6.09 33.18
N LYS A 70 -2.02 6.73 32.41
CA LYS A 70 -0.77 6.09 31.95
C LYS A 70 0.24 5.89 33.09
N ALA A 71 0.19 6.72 34.14
CA ALA A 71 1.02 6.56 35.33
C ALA A 71 0.61 5.37 36.23
N SER A 72 -0.66 4.93 36.14
CA SER A 72 -1.19 3.76 36.87
C SER A 72 -1.21 2.49 36.01
N SER A 73 -0.17 2.29 35.19
CA SER A 73 0.04 1.06 34.42
C SER A 73 0.28 -0.12 35.38
N SER A 74 -0.80 -0.83 35.72
CA SER A 74 -0.77 -2.04 36.56
C SER A 74 -0.48 -3.30 35.74
N PHE A 75 0.07 -3.16 34.53
CA PHE A 75 0.42 -4.30 33.69
C PHE A 75 1.78 -4.90 34.06
N THR A 76 1.88 -5.48 35.26
CA THR A 76 2.86 -6.54 35.50
C THR A 76 2.24 -7.87 35.09
N ARG A 77 2.11 -8.08 33.78
CA ARG A 77 1.82 -9.42 33.24
C ARG A 77 3.05 -10.30 33.43
N ARG A 78 3.27 -10.78 34.66
CA ARG A 78 4.12 -11.94 34.93
C ARG A 78 3.41 -13.17 34.37
N GLY A 79 3.51 -13.39 33.07
CA GLY A 79 3.12 -14.64 32.46
C GLY A 79 4.13 -15.71 32.85
N SER A 80 3.74 -16.68 33.67
CA SER A 80 4.55 -17.88 33.86
C SER A 80 4.47 -18.71 32.59
N MET A 81 5.58 -18.79 31.86
CA MET A 81 5.70 -19.66 30.69
C MET A 81 6.00 -21.07 31.16
N ILE A 82 4.99 -21.95 31.10
CA ILE A 82 5.17 -23.39 31.35
C ILE A 82 5.50 -24.03 30.00
N TYR A 83 6.75 -24.45 29.83
CA TYR A 83 7.18 -25.23 28.66
C TYR A 83 6.55 -26.62 28.71
N THR A 84 5.56 -26.88 27.86
CA THR A 84 5.12 -28.24 27.55
C THR A 84 5.99 -28.80 26.43
N LYS A 85 6.42 -30.06 26.54
CA LYS A 85 7.21 -30.74 25.50
C LYS A 85 6.42 -30.80 24.19
N THR A 86 7.10 -30.54 23.08
CA THR A 86 6.56 -30.60 21.71
C THR A 86 6.02 -32.01 21.44
N PRO A 87 4.76 -32.19 20.98
CA PRO A 87 4.25 -33.52 20.65
C PRO A 87 5.06 -34.13 19.50
N SER A 88 5.51 -35.38 19.67
CA SER A 88 6.30 -36.08 18.66
C SER A 88 5.47 -36.30 17.39
N ARG A 89 6.15 -36.11 16.25
CA ARG A 89 5.58 -36.15 14.89
C ARG A 89 5.14 -37.56 14.43
N GLU A 90 5.24 -38.56 15.31
CA GLU A 90 4.96 -39.97 15.03
C GLU A 90 3.46 -40.32 15.12
N SER A 91 2.62 -39.43 15.67
CA SER A 91 1.17 -39.68 15.79
C SER A 91 0.36 -39.46 14.51
N LEU A 92 0.95 -38.86 13.47
CA LEU A 92 0.28 -38.59 12.19
C LEU A 92 0.34 -39.74 11.18
N PHE A 93 1.17 -40.77 11.40
CA PHE A 93 1.39 -41.84 10.42
C PHE A 93 0.70 -43.17 10.71
N LYS A 94 -0.14 -43.27 11.76
CA LYS A 94 -0.79 -44.56 12.14
C LYS A 94 -2.32 -44.57 12.08
N LYS A 95 -2.94 -43.71 11.26
CA LYS A 95 -4.41 -43.66 11.12
C LYS A 95 -4.95 -43.82 9.69
N ILE A 96 -4.23 -44.52 8.81
CA ILE A 96 -4.80 -44.89 7.50
C ILE A 96 -5.50 -46.26 7.51
N ASN A 97 -5.23 -47.14 8.49
CA ASN A 97 -5.86 -48.48 8.56
C ASN A 97 -6.36 -48.80 9.97
N GLU A 98 -7.65 -48.53 10.24
CA GLU A 98 -8.61 -49.40 10.95
C GLU A 98 -9.84 -48.58 11.39
N PRO A 99 -11.07 -49.04 11.09
CA PRO A 99 -12.28 -48.53 11.72
C PRO A 99 -12.57 -49.33 13.00
N LYS A 100 -13.14 -48.66 14.02
CA LYS A 100 -13.94 -49.19 15.16
C LYS A 100 -13.32 -49.01 16.56
N GLY A 101 -14.13 -48.44 17.48
CA GLY A 101 -13.88 -48.42 18.93
C GLY A 101 -13.99 -47.01 19.53
N ARG A 102 -15.20 -46.57 19.92
CA ARG A 102 -15.71 -46.54 21.32
C ARG A 102 -14.94 -45.63 22.29
N ASN A 103 -15.60 -44.50 22.61
CA ASN A 103 -15.78 -43.90 23.93
C ASN A 103 -14.55 -43.65 24.81
N ALA A 104 -14.09 -42.39 24.86
CA ALA A 104 -13.29 -41.87 25.96
C ALA A 104 -14.22 -41.21 26.99
N ALA A 105 -14.73 -42.00 27.93
CA ALA A 105 -15.42 -41.51 29.12
C ALA A 105 -14.40 -40.81 30.03
N GLN A 106 -14.63 -39.52 30.31
CA GLN A 106 -13.90 -38.79 31.34
C GLN A 106 -14.36 -39.30 32.72
N SER A 107 -13.41 -39.85 33.49
CA SER A 107 -13.64 -40.35 34.85
C SER A 107 -13.82 -39.20 35.85
N ILE A 108 -14.91 -39.22 36.60
CA ILE A 108 -15.15 -38.36 37.78
C ILE A 108 -14.87 -39.22 39.04
N PRO A 109 -14.12 -38.73 40.05
CA PRO A 109 -13.84 -39.50 41.26
C PRO A 109 -14.99 -39.39 42.27
N THR A 110 -15.70 -40.49 42.51
CA THR A 110 -16.76 -40.56 43.53
C THR A 110 -16.21 -40.94 44.90
N LYS A 111 -16.60 -40.13 45.90
CA LYS A 111 -16.33 -40.27 47.34
C LYS A 111 -16.67 -41.66 47.90
N LYS A 112 -15.77 -42.22 48.72
CA LYS A 112 -16.03 -43.36 49.63
C LYS A 112 -17.09 -42.98 50.67
N ARG A 113 -18.18 -43.75 50.76
CA ARG A 113 -19.10 -43.77 51.93
C ARG A 113 -19.29 -45.23 52.36
N ARG A 114 -18.64 -45.48 53.50
CA ARG A 114 -18.78 -46.52 54.53
C ARG A 114 -20.07 -47.36 54.47
N ASP A 115 -19.88 -48.65 54.28
CA ASP A 115 -20.77 -49.76 54.61
C ASP A 115 -20.72 -50.02 56.13
N PRO A 116 -21.84 -50.40 56.77
CA PRO A 116 -21.81 -51.63 57.56
C PRO A 116 -23.12 -52.41 57.49
N GLY A 117 -23.08 -53.56 56.85
CA GLY A 117 -23.98 -54.67 57.10
C GLY A 117 -23.20 -55.88 57.59
N ASP A 118 -23.40 -56.29 58.83
CA ASP A 118 -23.35 -57.71 59.16
C ASP A 118 -24.31 -58.04 60.31
N LYS A 119 -25.04 -59.13 60.11
CA LYS A 119 -26.04 -59.68 61.02
C LYS A 119 -25.36 -60.70 61.95
N ASP A 120 -25.86 -60.88 63.17
CA ASP A 120 -26.62 -62.08 63.54
C ASP A 120 -26.71 -62.33 65.06
N GLN A 121 -27.90 -62.80 65.43
CA GLN A 121 -28.19 -63.85 66.42
C GLN A 121 -28.17 -63.56 67.94
N SER A 122 -29.41 -63.62 68.46
CA SER A 122 -29.89 -64.52 69.52
C SER A 122 -30.38 -63.84 70.80
N LYS A 123 -31.68 -63.96 71.09
CA LYS A 123 -32.22 -64.95 72.03
C LYS A 123 -33.72 -64.75 72.23
N ASN A 124 -34.43 -65.87 72.20
CA ASN A 124 -35.88 -65.99 72.34
C ASN A 124 -36.36 -65.76 73.78
N ALA A 125 -37.67 -65.48 73.84
CA ALA A 125 -38.64 -65.88 74.85
C ALA A 125 -38.79 -65.01 76.11
N SER A 126 -39.90 -64.27 76.17
CA SER A 126 -40.82 -64.35 77.32
C SER A 126 -42.18 -63.79 76.92
N ASN A 127 -43.21 -64.60 77.16
CA ASN A 127 -44.62 -64.29 77.02
C ASN A 127 -45.03 -63.14 77.97
N ASN A 128 -46.01 -62.32 77.59
CA ASN A 128 -47.24 -62.17 78.37
C ASN A 128 -48.29 -61.34 77.64
N ALA A 129 -49.52 -61.69 77.98
CA ALA A 129 -50.78 -61.28 77.42
C ALA A 129 -51.16 -59.82 77.73
N ASP A 130 -52.09 -59.32 76.92
CA ASP A 130 -53.21 -58.49 77.34
C ASP A 130 -52.91 -57.03 77.76
N ALA A 131 -53.01 -56.11 76.80
CA ALA A 131 -53.31 -54.69 77.02
C ALA A 131 -53.70 -54.00 75.70
N ASP A 132 -54.72 -54.54 75.04
CA ASP A 132 -55.30 -53.98 73.83
C ASP A 132 -56.24 -52.83 74.19
N SER A 133 -55.71 -51.68 74.64
CA SER A 133 -56.51 -50.44 74.77
C SER A 133 -55.74 -49.11 74.97
N PHE A 134 -54.42 -49.06 74.79
CA PHE A 134 -53.66 -47.79 74.91
C PHE A 134 -52.69 -47.47 73.73
N SER A 135 -52.66 -48.30 72.67
CA SER A 135 -51.85 -48.07 71.45
C SER A 135 -52.49 -47.11 70.43
N SER A 136 -53.78 -46.78 70.59
CA SER A 136 -54.55 -45.99 69.62
C SER A 136 -54.21 -44.48 69.61
N PHE A 137 -53.45 -43.99 70.59
CA PHE A 137 -53.04 -42.59 70.68
C PHE A 137 -51.62 -42.34 70.14
N SER A 138 -50.68 -43.28 70.28
CA SER A 138 -49.33 -43.18 69.67
C SER A 138 -49.41 -43.28 68.15
N SER A 139 -50.16 -44.28 67.66
CA SER A 139 -50.42 -44.49 66.23
C SER A 139 -51.09 -43.28 65.56
N ARG A 140 -52.01 -42.60 66.26
CA ARG A 140 -52.70 -41.42 65.73
C ARG A 140 -51.81 -40.18 65.66
N ALA A 141 -50.91 -39.98 66.62
CA ALA A 141 -49.94 -38.88 66.59
C ALA A 141 -48.89 -39.10 65.49
N GLU A 142 -48.42 -40.34 65.33
CA GLU A 142 -47.51 -40.74 64.25
C GLU A 142 -48.15 -40.55 62.87
N LEU A 143 -49.43 -40.90 62.71
CA LEU A 143 -50.17 -40.64 61.46
C LEU A 143 -50.31 -39.15 61.14
N LEU A 144 -50.48 -38.29 62.14
CA LEU A 144 -50.52 -36.84 61.94
C LEU A 144 -49.15 -36.29 61.52
N MET A 145 -48.06 -36.75 62.15
CA MET A 145 -46.69 -36.36 61.75
C MET A 145 -46.34 -36.84 60.34
N LEU A 146 -46.72 -38.07 59.98
CA LEU A 146 -46.51 -38.60 58.63
C LEU A 146 -47.32 -37.81 57.59
N LYS A 147 -48.56 -37.45 57.92
CA LYS A 147 -49.39 -36.60 57.06
C LYS A 147 -48.74 -35.23 56.84
N GLU A 148 -48.25 -34.60 57.90
CA GLU A 148 -47.54 -33.32 57.79
C GLU A 148 -46.27 -33.44 56.93
N GLN A 149 -45.51 -34.53 57.04
CA GLN A 149 -44.36 -34.78 56.18
C GLN A 149 -44.74 -34.97 54.71
N VAL A 150 -45.84 -35.69 54.44
CA VAL A 150 -46.36 -35.85 53.08
C VAL A 150 -46.77 -34.50 52.50
N ASP A 151 -47.45 -33.67 53.29
CA ASP A 151 -47.86 -32.33 52.88
C ASP A 151 -46.63 -31.41 52.61
N ASP A 152 -45.58 -31.48 53.44
CA ASP A 152 -44.31 -30.76 53.22
C ASP A 152 -43.55 -31.24 51.97
N LEU A 153 -43.49 -32.57 51.78
CA LEU A 153 -42.87 -33.16 50.58
C LEU A 153 -43.62 -32.78 49.32
N GLN A 154 -44.96 -32.77 49.36
CA GLN A 154 -45.80 -32.34 48.25
C GLN A 154 -45.57 -30.87 47.92
N ARG A 155 -45.46 -30.00 48.93
CA ARG A 155 -45.11 -28.57 48.73
C ARG A 155 -43.74 -28.40 48.08
N LYS A 156 -42.72 -29.09 48.60
CA LYS A 156 -41.36 -29.09 48.02
C LYS A 156 -41.32 -29.61 46.59
N LEU A 157 -42.16 -30.58 46.25
CA LEU A 157 -42.28 -31.08 44.89
C LEU A 157 -42.85 -29.98 43.98
N SER A 158 -43.92 -29.30 44.38
CA SER A 158 -44.50 -28.21 43.60
C SER A 158 -43.55 -27.03 43.40
N GLU A 159 -42.79 -26.63 44.43
CA GLU A 159 -41.77 -25.58 44.32
C GLU A 159 -40.65 -25.98 43.33
N LYS A 160 -40.21 -27.24 43.36
CA LYS A 160 -39.23 -27.75 42.40
C LYS A 160 -39.78 -27.79 40.97
N ASP A 161 -41.04 -28.14 40.77
CA ASP A 161 -41.67 -28.13 39.46
C ASP A 161 -41.79 -26.70 38.88
N GLU A 162 -42.08 -25.70 39.72
CA GLU A 162 -42.06 -24.29 39.32
C GLU A 162 -40.66 -23.78 38.98
N LEU A 163 -39.64 -24.18 39.76
CA LEU A 163 -38.24 -23.89 39.43
C LEU A 163 -37.82 -24.55 38.12
N LEU A 164 -38.27 -25.78 37.86
CA LEU A 164 -37.98 -26.48 36.62
C LEU A 164 -38.60 -25.78 35.41
N LYS A 165 -39.86 -25.33 35.52
CA LYS A 165 -40.52 -24.49 34.50
C LYS A 165 -39.76 -23.18 34.27
N SER A 166 -39.31 -22.53 35.34
CA SER A 166 -38.54 -21.28 35.26
C SER A 166 -37.19 -21.49 34.58
N ALA A 167 -36.51 -22.60 34.89
CA ALA A 167 -35.25 -22.98 34.25
C ALA A 167 -35.44 -23.28 32.76
N GLU A 168 -36.56 -23.91 32.36
CA GLU A 168 -36.88 -24.17 30.96
C GLU A 168 -37.15 -22.87 30.18
N ILE A 169 -37.90 -21.93 30.75
CA ILE A 169 -38.10 -20.59 30.16
C ILE A 169 -36.77 -19.86 30.01
N SER A 170 -35.92 -19.87 31.04
CA SER A 170 -34.60 -19.25 31.01
C SER A 170 -33.70 -19.88 29.94
N LYS A 171 -33.73 -21.21 29.78
CA LYS A 171 -33.03 -21.92 28.73
C LYS A 171 -33.51 -21.49 27.34
N ASN A 172 -34.81 -21.35 27.14
CA ASN A 172 -35.36 -20.88 25.86
C ASN A 172 -34.94 -19.43 25.55
N GLN A 173 -34.92 -18.56 26.56
CA GLN A 173 -34.38 -17.20 26.42
C GLN A 173 -32.90 -17.20 26.06
N MET A 174 -32.09 -18.04 26.72
CA MET A 174 -30.67 -18.19 26.43
C MET A 174 -30.45 -18.66 24.99
N ASN A 175 -31.24 -19.62 24.50
CA ASN A 175 -31.18 -20.05 23.10
C ASN A 175 -31.51 -18.90 22.14
N ALA A 176 -32.53 -18.09 22.44
CA ALA A 176 -32.88 -16.93 21.62
C ALA A 176 -31.76 -15.86 21.60
N VAL A 177 -31.07 -15.66 22.73
CA VAL A 177 -29.89 -14.78 22.80
C VAL A 177 -28.73 -15.37 21.98
N HIS A 178 -28.53 -16.68 22.03
CA HIS A 178 -27.47 -17.35 21.27
C HIS A 178 -27.65 -17.18 19.76
N VAL A 179 -28.87 -17.38 19.25
CA VAL A 179 -29.18 -17.14 17.83
C VAL A 179 -28.90 -15.68 17.43
N LYS A 180 -29.25 -14.71 18.28
CA LYS A 180 -28.94 -13.30 18.01
C LYS A 180 -27.45 -13.00 18.04
N LEU A 181 -26.69 -13.67 18.92
CA LEU A 181 -25.25 -13.53 19.00
C LEU A 181 -24.58 -14.06 17.72
N ASP A 182 -25.02 -15.22 17.23
CA ASP A 182 -24.49 -15.82 16.01
C ASP A 182 -24.77 -14.93 14.78
N GLU A 183 -25.96 -14.34 14.70
CA GLU A 183 -26.32 -13.38 13.64
C GLU A 183 -25.43 -12.11 13.71
N LEU A 184 -25.24 -11.54 14.89
CA LEU A 184 -24.34 -10.39 15.06
C LEU A 184 -22.89 -10.73 14.71
N GLN A 185 -22.44 -11.94 15.02
CA GLN A 185 -21.12 -12.43 14.66
C GLN A 185 -20.99 -12.56 13.13
N HIS A 186 -22.03 -13.04 12.44
CA HIS A 186 -22.05 -13.11 10.98
C HIS A 186 -21.98 -11.72 10.34
N GLN A 187 -22.80 -10.77 10.82
CA GLN A 187 -22.78 -9.38 10.34
C GLN A 187 -21.44 -8.68 10.59
N ALA A 188 -20.80 -8.95 11.73
CA ALA A 188 -19.46 -8.44 12.03
C ALA A 188 -18.43 -8.97 11.01
N ALA A 189 -18.47 -10.27 10.71
CA ALA A 189 -17.58 -10.88 9.72
C ALA A 189 -17.80 -10.33 8.29
N GLU A 190 -19.05 -10.08 7.90
CA GLU A 190 -19.37 -9.47 6.60
C GLU A 190 -18.84 -8.03 6.51
N LYS A 191 -19.07 -7.21 7.55
CA LYS A 191 -18.55 -5.83 7.60
C LYS A 191 -17.02 -5.81 7.59
N ASP A 192 -16.37 -6.72 8.31
CA ASP A 192 -14.90 -6.85 8.28
C ASP A 192 -14.40 -7.23 6.88
N SER A 193 -15.10 -8.14 6.19
CA SER A 193 -14.80 -8.49 4.80
C SER A 193 -14.93 -7.29 3.86
N LEU A 194 -16.00 -6.50 4.01
CA LEU A 194 -16.22 -5.29 3.24
C LEU A 194 -15.11 -4.26 3.49
N ILE A 195 -14.75 -4.03 4.75
CA ILE A 195 -13.65 -3.11 5.13
C ILE A 195 -12.33 -3.57 4.50
N LYS A 196 -12.01 -4.87 4.54
CA LYS A 196 -10.80 -5.40 3.90
C LYS A 196 -10.84 -5.21 2.39
N SER A 197 -11.98 -5.44 1.75
CA SER A 197 -12.14 -5.24 0.30
C SER A 197 -12.00 -3.76 -0.10
N THR A 198 -12.55 -2.82 0.68
CA THR A 198 -12.46 -1.39 0.37
C THR A 198 -11.04 -0.87 0.61
N GLN A 199 -10.37 -1.31 1.68
CA GLN A 199 -8.95 -1.02 1.92
C GLN A 199 -8.07 -1.52 0.78
N LEU A 200 -8.32 -2.74 0.27
CA LEU A 200 -7.58 -3.28 -0.86
C LEU A 200 -7.77 -2.41 -2.11
N LYS A 201 -9.02 -2.03 -2.45
CA LYS A 201 -9.31 -1.14 -3.58
C LYS A 201 -8.65 0.23 -3.43
N LEU A 202 -8.64 0.79 -2.22
CA LEU A 202 -7.97 2.06 -1.93
C LEU A 202 -6.46 1.96 -2.13
N SER A 203 -5.85 0.84 -1.70
CA SER A 203 -4.41 0.61 -1.88
C SER A 203 -4.03 0.45 -3.36
N ASP A 204 -4.84 -0.26 -4.15
CA ASP A 204 -4.65 -0.39 -5.60
C ASP A 204 -4.77 0.97 -6.31
N ALA A 205 -5.78 1.77 -5.95
CA ALA A 205 -5.94 3.12 -6.47
C ALA A 205 -4.74 4.03 -6.12
N LYS A 206 -4.21 3.90 -4.89
CA LYS A 206 -3.01 4.64 -4.46
C LYS A 206 -1.77 4.27 -5.27
N ILE A 207 -1.56 2.99 -5.57
CA ILE A 207 -0.46 2.54 -6.42
C ILE A 207 -0.62 3.11 -7.83
N LYS A 208 -1.80 2.97 -8.44
CA LYS A 208 -2.09 3.54 -9.77
C LYS A 208 -1.86 5.05 -9.82
N LEU A 209 -2.21 5.79 -8.77
CA LEU A 209 -1.97 7.22 -8.70
C LEU A 209 -0.47 7.53 -8.67
N ALA A 210 0.31 6.78 -7.89
CA ALA A 210 1.77 6.91 -7.87
C ALA A 210 2.40 6.61 -9.24
N ASP A 211 1.92 5.57 -9.95
CA ASP A 211 2.39 5.25 -11.31
C ASP A 211 2.08 6.37 -12.30
N LYS A 212 0.88 6.97 -12.21
CA LYS A 212 0.51 8.14 -13.03
C LYS A 212 1.36 9.36 -12.72
N GLN A 213 1.66 9.61 -11.44
CA GLN A 213 2.55 10.69 -11.02
C GLN A 213 3.96 10.49 -11.56
N ALA A 214 4.52 9.28 -11.47
CA ALA A 214 5.83 8.96 -12.02
C ALA A 214 5.87 9.12 -13.55
N ALA A 215 4.81 8.71 -14.26
CA ALA A 215 4.70 8.91 -15.71
C ALA A 215 4.65 10.40 -16.09
N LEU A 216 3.92 11.23 -15.32
CA LEU A 216 3.86 12.67 -15.54
C LEU A 216 5.22 13.33 -15.33
N GLU A 217 5.91 13.02 -14.23
CA GLU A 217 7.25 13.56 -13.93
C GLU A 217 8.26 13.17 -15.02
N LYS A 218 8.19 11.93 -15.52
CA LYS A 218 9.02 11.49 -16.64
C LYS A 218 8.76 12.31 -17.90
N ILE A 219 7.49 12.45 -18.32
CA ILE A 219 7.14 13.23 -19.51
C ILE A 219 7.55 14.69 -19.34
N GLN A 220 7.37 15.25 -18.15
CA GLN A 220 7.80 16.62 -17.85
C GLN A 220 9.32 16.77 -17.96
N TRP A 221 10.09 15.82 -17.43
CA TRP A 221 11.54 15.80 -17.58
C TRP A 221 11.94 15.71 -19.05
N GLU A 222 11.36 14.78 -19.81
CA GLU A 222 11.62 14.60 -21.25
C GLU A 222 11.30 15.88 -22.03
N ALA A 223 10.18 16.54 -21.73
CA ALA A 223 9.80 17.81 -22.34
C ALA A 223 10.80 18.94 -22.01
N MET A 224 11.20 19.07 -20.73
CA MET A 224 12.17 20.08 -20.30
C MET A 224 13.56 19.86 -20.90
N THR A 225 14.00 18.61 -21.06
CA THR A 225 15.26 18.30 -21.73
C THR A 225 15.17 18.53 -23.22
N SER A 226 14.06 18.12 -23.86
CA SER A 226 13.84 18.35 -25.29
C SER A 226 13.77 19.84 -25.63
N ASN A 227 13.13 20.66 -24.79
CA ASN A 227 13.03 22.10 -25.02
C ASN A 227 14.41 22.77 -24.93
N ARG A 228 15.28 22.34 -24.02
CA ARG A 228 16.67 22.83 -23.95
C ARG A 228 17.47 22.48 -25.20
N GLU A 229 17.32 21.27 -25.73
CA GLU A 229 17.99 20.90 -26.98
C GLU A 229 17.50 21.76 -28.15
N VAL A 230 16.19 22.06 -28.21
CA VAL A 230 15.62 22.98 -29.21
C VAL A 230 16.17 24.40 -29.06
N GLU A 231 16.25 24.92 -27.83
CA GLU A 231 16.83 26.25 -27.54
C GLU A 231 18.29 26.32 -28.01
N LYS A 232 19.08 25.25 -27.76
CA LYS A 232 20.47 25.17 -28.21
C LYS A 232 20.59 25.13 -29.74
N LEU A 233 19.77 24.32 -30.41
CA LEU A 233 19.75 24.26 -31.87
C LEU A 233 19.32 25.59 -32.50
N GLN A 234 18.41 26.32 -31.85
CA GLN A 234 18.01 27.67 -32.28
C GLN A 234 19.17 28.66 -32.17
N GLU A 235 19.93 28.63 -31.08
CA GLU A 235 21.14 29.46 -30.92
C GLU A 235 22.19 29.15 -31.98
N GLU A 236 22.45 27.86 -32.25
CA GLU A 236 23.38 27.43 -33.30
C GLU A 236 22.92 27.91 -34.70
N LEU A 237 21.61 27.84 -34.99
CA LEU A 237 21.04 28.32 -36.24
C LEU A 237 21.20 29.84 -36.39
N ASP A 238 20.94 30.61 -35.32
CA ASP A 238 21.09 32.06 -35.32
C ASP A 238 22.56 32.48 -35.47
N SER A 239 23.50 31.75 -34.85
CA SER A 239 24.95 31.94 -35.05
C SER A 239 25.34 31.69 -36.51
N ALA A 240 24.97 30.53 -37.07
CA ALA A 240 25.29 30.17 -38.44
C ALA A 240 24.71 31.17 -39.46
N ARG A 241 23.48 31.66 -39.22
CA ARG A 241 22.87 32.72 -40.03
C ARG A 241 23.67 34.03 -39.97
N GLY A 242 24.17 34.40 -38.80
CA GLY A 242 25.06 35.56 -38.62
C GLY A 242 26.38 35.39 -39.37
N GLU A 243 27.01 34.23 -39.27
CA GLU A 243 28.24 33.88 -39.99
C GLU A 243 28.04 33.92 -41.51
N ILE A 244 26.97 33.32 -42.04
CA ILE A 244 26.62 33.36 -43.47
C ILE A 244 26.40 34.81 -43.92
N SER A 245 25.73 35.64 -43.12
CA SER A 245 25.49 37.05 -43.46
C SER A 245 26.80 37.85 -43.52
N SER A 246 27.70 37.62 -42.55
CA SER A 246 29.05 38.20 -42.54
C SER A 246 29.85 37.78 -43.77
N PHE A 247 29.84 36.48 -44.10
CA PHE A 247 30.51 35.93 -45.27
C PHE A 247 29.94 36.49 -46.58
N MET A 248 28.62 36.58 -46.71
CA MET A 248 27.95 37.14 -47.88
C MET A 248 28.28 38.62 -48.10
N LEU A 249 28.42 39.41 -47.02
CA LEU A 249 28.84 40.81 -47.12
C LEU A 249 30.25 40.94 -47.73
N VAL A 250 31.15 40.00 -47.43
CA VAL A 250 32.49 39.96 -48.04
C VAL A 250 32.38 39.73 -49.56
N PHE A 251 31.54 38.80 -50.02
CA PHE A 251 31.32 38.59 -51.46
C PHE A 251 30.66 39.79 -52.14
N GLU A 252 29.71 40.44 -51.48
CA GLU A 252 29.05 41.63 -52.01
C GLU A 252 30.05 42.79 -52.17
N SER A 253 30.96 42.97 -51.20
CA SER A 253 32.05 43.94 -51.32
C SER A 253 33.01 43.59 -52.47
N LEU A 254 33.35 42.31 -52.63
CA LEU A 254 34.26 41.85 -53.67
C LEU A 254 33.66 42.08 -55.07
N THR A 255 32.41 41.65 -55.28
CA THR A 255 31.70 41.79 -56.57
C THR A 255 31.41 43.23 -56.96
N LYS A 256 31.24 44.15 -55.99
CA LYS A 256 31.12 45.60 -56.27
C LYS A 256 32.45 46.25 -56.71
N SER A 257 33.58 45.64 -56.36
CA SER A 257 34.92 46.16 -56.69
C SER A 257 35.28 45.95 -58.17
N ASP A 258 34.65 44.98 -58.84
CA ASP A 258 34.95 44.62 -60.24
C ASP A 258 34.10 45.39 -61.28
N SER A 259 33.21 46.31 -60.84
CA SER A 259 32.32 47.09 -61.72
C SER A 259 32.81 48.52 -62.00
N THR A 260 34.01 48.91 -61.57
CA THR A 260 34.62 50.17 -62.02
C THR A 260 35.52 49.88 -63.22
N ALA A 261 35.10 50.38 -64.38
CA ALA A 261 35.90 50.46 -65.58
C ALA A 261 37.23 51.17 -65.27
N TYR A 262 38.27 50.40 -65.01
CA TYR A 262 39.65 50.84 -65.09
C TYR A 262 40.39 49.86 -65.99
N ALA A 263 40.52 50.28 -67.24
CA ALA A 263 41.61 49.86 -68.08
C ALA A 263 42.90 50.38 -67.43
N ASP A 264 43.71 49.50 -66.85
CA ASP A 264 45.11 49.39 -67.23
C ASP A 264 45.76 48.19 -66.54
N ASP A 265 46.32 47.34 -67.40
CA ASP A 265 47.66 46.75 -67.29
C ASP A 265 48.19 46.48 -65.88
N TYR A 266 47.79 45.35 -65.32
CA TYR A 266 48.64 44.62 -64.40
C TYR A 266 48.64 43.15 -64.79
N ASP A 267 49.72 42.74 -65.46
CA ASP A 267 50.12 41.36 -65.68
C ASP A 267 50.47 40.72 -64.32
N ILE A 268 49.43 40.40 -63.54
CA ILE A 268 49.55 39.51 -62.39
C ILE A 268 49.36 38.12 -62.96
N THR A 269 50.48 37.52 -63.40
CA THR A 269 50.57 36.07 -63.58
C THR A 269 49.89 35.41 -62.37
N PRO A 270 48.75 34.73 -62.56
CA PRO A 270 48.09 34.05 -61.46
C PRO A 270 49.08 33.05 -60.92
N ASN A 271 49.50 33.24 -59.67
CA ASN A 271 50.31 32.25 -59.00
C ASN A 271 49.46 30.98 -58.97
N TYR A 272 49.83 30.06 -59.84
CA TYR A 272 49.23 28.75 -60.03
C TYR A 272 49.45 27.97 -58.73
N LEU A 273 48.57 28.22 -57.76
CA LEU A 273 48.41 27.35 -56.60
C LEU A 273 47.42 26.24 -56.97
N ASP A 274 47.59 25.69 -58.17
CA ASP A 274 46.96 24.46 -58.62
C ASP A 274 47.79 23.32 -58.04
N SER A 275 47.60 23.05 -56.76
CA SER A 275 48.08 21.84 -56.08
C SER A 275 47.30 21.59 -54.79
N LEU A 276 46.00 21.85 -54.79
CA LEU A 276 45.11 20.92 -54.08
C LEU A 276 44.88 19.80 -55.06
N SER A 277 45.76 18.80 -55.01
CA SER A 277 45.65 17.57 -55.78
C SER A 277 44.21 17.10 -55.71
N CYS A 278 43.51 17.20 -56.83
CA CYS A 278 42.19 16.65 -57.00
C CYS A 278 42.25 15.20 -56.53
N ILE A 279 41.46 14.86 -55.51
CA ILE A 279 41.42 13.53 -54.88
C ILE A 279 40.84 12.47 -55.85
N ASP A 280 40.60 12.83 -57.12
CA ASP A 280 40.04 11.97 -58.16
C ASP A 280 40.93 10.78 -58.55
N ASP A 281 42.18 10.70 -58.09
CA ASP A 281 43.11 9.60 -58.42
C ASP A 281 43.37 8.63 -57.24
N LEU A 282 42.52 8.65 -56.21
CA LEU A 282 42.60 7.66 -55.12
C LEU A 282 41.72 6.44 -55.44
N ASP A 283 42.33 5.28 -55.69
CA ASP A 283 41.67 4.00 -55.95
C ASP A 283 40.50 3.76 -54.96
N GLU A 284 39.33 3.40 -55.46
CA GLU A 284 38.11 3.19 -54.67
C GLU A 284 38.33 2.15 -53.55
N MET A 285 39.21 1.18 -53.80
CA MET A 285 39.63 0.21 -52.78
C MET A 285 40.44 0.83 -51.64
N GLU A 286 41.24 1.86 -51.91
CA GLU A 286 42.01 2.60 -50.91
C GLU A 286 41.11 3.50 -50.06
N ILE A 287 40.11 4.14 -50.68
CA ILE A 287 39.05 4.90 -50.00
C ILE A 287 38.28 3.99 -49.02
N GLN A 288 37.82 2.83 -49.48
CA GLN A 288 37.09 1.88 -48.62
C GLN A 288 37.96 1.35 -47.47
N ARG A 289 39.25 1.11 -47.72
CA ARG A 289 40.20 0.67 -46.68
C ARG A 289 40.40 1.75 -45.61
N MET A 290 40.51 3.02 -46.02
CA MET A 290 40.66 4.15 -45.11
C MET A 290 39.40 4.36 -44.25
N GLU A 291 38.22 4.30 -44.87
CA GLU A 291 36.95 4.42 -44.16
C GLU A 291 36.72 3.24 -43.20
N GLY A 292 37.12 2.02 -43.60
CA GLY A 292 37.12 0.84 -42.72
C GLY A 292 38.00 1.02 -41.48
N ALA A 293 39.23 1.51 -41.67
CA ALA A 293 40.14 1.80 -40.55
C ALA A 293 39.61 2.92 -39.64
N ARG A 294 38.96 3.94 -40.21
CA ARG A 294 38.31 5.02 -39.45
C ARG A 294 37.18 4.48 -38.57
N LYS A 295 36.30 3.65 -39.14
CA LYS A 295 35.21 3.00 -38.40
C LYS A 295 35.74 2.09 -37.28
N ALA A 296 36.80 1.33 -37.55
CA ALA A 296 37.44 0.47 -36.55
C ALA A 296 38.04 1.29 -35.38
N TYR A 297 38.68 2.42 -35.66
CA TYR A 297 39.18 3.32 -34.62
C TYR A 297 38.05 3.89 -33.76
N ILE A 298 36.95 4.35 -34.38
CA ILE A 298 35.78 4.86 -33.64
C ILE A 298 35.18 3.78 -32.74
N ALA A 299 35.03 2.55 -33.25
CA ALA A 299 34.53 1.42 -32.47
C ALA A 299 35.46 1.05 -31.31
N ALA A 300 36.78 1.04 -31.53
CA ALA A 300 37.75 0.78 -30.47
C ALA A 300 37.75 1.88 -29.39
N VAL A 301 37.61 3.15 -29.78
CA VAL A 301 37.46 4.27 -28.84
C VAL A 301 36.17 4.17 -28.03
N ALA A 302 35.07 3.73 -28.65
CA ALA A 302 33.82 3.48 -27.93
C ALA A 302 33.98 2.34 -26.91
N ALA A 303 34.59 1.23 -27.32
CA ALA A 303 34.87 0.08 -26.45
C ALA A 303 35.80 0.46 -25.28
N ALA A 304 36.84 1.25 -25.53
CA ALA A 304 37.74 1.75 -24.48
C ALA A 304 37.04 2.67 -23.47
N LYS A 305 36.08 3.50 -23.94
CA LYS A 305 35.26 4.33 -23.06
C LYS A 305 34.30 3.52 -22.19
N GLU A 306 33.76 2.43 -22.73
CA GLU A 306 32.81 1.55 -22.04
C GLU A 306 33.50 0.66 -20.99
N LYS A 307 34.60 -0.01 -21.38
CA LYS A 307 35.24 -1.03 -20.56
C LYS A 307 36.37 -0.51 -19.67
N GLN A 308 37.02 0.59 -20.07
CA GLN A 308 38.13 1.23 -19.34
C GLN A 308 39.26 0.27 -18.94
N ASP A 309 39.46 -0.80 -19.71
CA ASP A 309 40.51 -1.80 -19.56
C ASP A 309 41.72 -1.47 -20.46
N GLU A 310 42.91 -1.83 -19.98
CA GLU A 310 44.17 -1.60 -20.70
C GLU A 310 44.17 -2.23 -22.10
N ASP A 311 43.52 -3.38 -22.26
CA ASP A 311 43.40 -4.07 -23.54
C ASP A 311 42.56 -3.26 -24.56
N SER A 312 41.49 -2.59 -24.13
CA SER A 312 40.71 -1.72 -25.04
C SER A 312 41.42 -0.40 -25.32
N ILE A 313 42.18 0.15 -24.36
CA ILE A 313 42.99 1.37 -24.56
C ILE A 313 44.11 1.09 -25.58
N THR A 314 44.80 -0.04 -25.46
CA THR A 314 45.84 -0.46 -26.41
C THR A 314 45.25 -0.81 -27.79
N ALA A 315 44.05 -1.39 -27.85
CA ALA A 315 43.31 -1.59 -29.10
C ALA A 315 42.95 -0.25 -29.78
N ALA A 316 42.52 0.76 -29.02
CA ALA A 316 42.25 2.09 -29.57
C ALA A 316 43.53 2.79 -30.07
N ALA A 317 44.64 2.66 -29.35
CA ALA A 317 45.93 3.20 -29.77
C ALA A 317 46.46 2.54 -31.05
N SER A 318 46.37 1.21 -31.15
CA SER A 318 46.78 0.47 -32.36
C SER A 318 45.89 0.81 -33.57
N ALA A 319 44.57 0.92 -33.39
CA ALA A 319 43.66 1.35 -34.45
C ALA A 319 43.94 2.78 -34.94
N ARG A 320 44.34 3.68 -34.03
CA ARG A 320 44.78 5.05 -34.38
C ARG A 320 46.05 5.04 -35.23
N LEU A 321 47.05 4.25 -34.83
CA LEU A 321 48.31 4.12 -35.58
C LEU A 321 48.05 3.53 -36.99
N HIS A 322 47.18 2.52 -37.09
CA HIS A 322 46.78 1.93 -38.36
C HIS A 322 46.12 2.97 -39.28
N LEU A 323 45.18 3.76 -38.77
CA LEU A 323 44.56 4.85 -39.54
C LEU A 323 45.58 5.90 -40.00
N GLN A 324 46.49 6.33 -39.11
CA GLN A 324 47.55 7.29 -39.46
C GLN A 324 48.48 6.76 -40.55
N SER A 325 48.81 5.46 -40.52
CA SER A 325 49.66 4.83 -41.54
C SER A 325 49.01 4.85 -42.93
N LEU A 326 47.68 4.70 -43.01
CA LEU A 326 46.96 4.75 -44.29
C LEU A 326 46.91 6.18 -44.85
N VAL A 327 46.70 7.18 -43.99
CA VAL A 327 46.69 8.59 -44.39
C VAL A 327 48.06 9.04 -44.88
N LEU A 328 49.14 8.66 -44.18
CA LEU A 328 50.50 8.97 -44.60
C LEU A 328 50.89 8.26 -45.90
N LYS A 329 50.48 7.00 -46.08
CA LYS A 329 50.75 6.24 -47.31
C LYS A 329 50.00 6.80 -48.53
N ALA A 330 48.78 7.30 -48.34
CA ALA A 330 48.01 7.97 -49.39
C ALA A 330 48.71 9.27 -49.84
N ASN A 331 49.24 10.08 -48.91
CA ASN A 331 49.95 11.33 -49.21
C ASN A 331 51.32 11.12 -49.89
N VAL A 332 51.97 9.97 -49.67
CA VAL A 332 53.25 9.64 -50.31
C VAL A 332 53.06 9.15 -51.75
N LYS A 333 51.97 8.43 -52.04
CA LYS A 333 51.65 7.98 -53.40
C LYS A 333 51.28 9.14 -54.33
N SER A 334 50.65 10.20 -53.81
CA SER A 334 50.32 11.40 -54.59
C SER A 334 51.52 12.29 -54.92
N GLY A 335 52.72 11.99 -54.40
CA GLY A 335 53.95 12.78 -54.61
C GLY A 335 55.01 12.15 -55.52
N ILE A 336 54.74 10.99 -56.14
CA ILE A 336 55.71 10.27 -57.00
C ILE A 336 55.20 10.11 -58.45
N SER A 337 54.05 10.70 -58.82
CA SER A 337 53.57 10.65 -60.21
C SER A 337 53.98 11.85 -61.05
#